data_AF-A0A537IC37-F1
#
_entry.id   AF-A0A537IC37-F1
#
_cell.length_a   1.000
_cell.length_b   1.000
_cell.length_c   1.000
_cell.angle_alpha   90.00
_cell.angle_beta   90.00
_cell.angle_gamma   90.00
#
_symmetry.space_group_name_H-M   'P 1'
#
loop_
_entity.id
_entity.type
_entity.pdbx_description
1 polymer ?
#
loop_
_entity_poly.entity_id
_entity_poly.type
_entity_poly.pdbx_seq_one_letter_code
_entity_poly.pdbx_strand_id
1 'polypeptide(L)'
;MKTLILFFFLACIVGIIQAADNRYSSCHGSISFSFSDTLTDTLTGKYYVLFRSEQRIRAFDRQHKGLWETDPWKCLELSGILKYSNQSRTADSISINQITFGKTIYMDGKEAVMIYFSQRIVGAIDKKSGHCEILGQN
;
A
#
# COMPACT_ATOMS: atom_id res chain seq x y z
N MET A 1 -2.72 -47.52 41.75
CA MET A 1 -3.21 -47.45 40.34
C MET A 1 -4.21 -46.30 40.17
N LYS A 2 -3.79 -45.02 40.24
CA LYS A 2 -4.64 -43.85 39.88
C LYS A 2 -3.86 -42.67 39.27
N THR A 3 -2.53 -42.69 39.30
CA THR A 3 -1.67 -41.57 38.86
C THR A 3 -1.21 -41.65 37.41
N LEU A 4 -1.46 -42.76 36.70
CA LEU A 4 -0.96 -42.97 35.33
C LEU A 4 -1.92 -42.51 34.22
N ILE A 5 -3.18 -42.22 34.56
CA ILE A 5 -4.20 -41.84 33.56
C ILE A 5 -4.20 -40.31 33.31
N LEU A 6 -3.67 -39.50 34.24
CA LEU A 6 -3.69 -38.04 34.09
C LEU A 6 -2.65 -37.50 33.09
N PHE A 7 -1.54 -38.22 32.86
CA PHE A 7 -0.52 -37.78 31.90
C PHE A 7 -0.93 -38.00 30.43
N PHE A 8 -1.83 -38.94 30.16
CA PHE A 8 -2.24 -39.27 28.80
C PHE A 8 -3.23 -38.24 28.21
N PHE A 9 -4.00 -37.55 29.06
CA PHE A 9 -4.91 -36.50 28.59
C PHE A 9 -4.20 -35.19 28.25
N LEU A 10 -3.04 -34.90 28.86
CA LEU A 10 -2.31 -33.65 28.60
C LEU A 10 -1.52 -33.70 27.28
N ALA A 11 -1.09 -34.88 26.83
CA ALA A 11 -0.38 -35.07 25.56
C ALA A 11 -1.30 -34.91 24.33
N CYS A 12 -2.58 -35.25 24.45
CA CYS A 12 -3.55 -35.10 23.35
C CYS A 12 -3.91 -33.64 23.04
N ILE A 13 -3.73 -32.70 23.98
CA ILE A 13 -4.03 -31.28 23.73
C ILE A 13 -2.83 -30.59 23.04
N VAL A 14 -1.59 -31.04 23.30
CA VAL A 14 -0.39 -30.46 22.66
C VAL A 14 -0.26 -30.91 21.20
N GLY A 15 -0.68 -32.13 20.86
CA GLY A 15 -0.63 -32.63 19.48
C GLY A 15 -1.64 -32.00 18.52
N ILE A 16 -2.74 -31.42 19.03
CA ILE A 16 -3.75 -30.74 18.20
C ILE A 16 -3.32 -29.32 17.85
N ILE A 17 -2.44 -28.68 18.65
CA ILE A 17 -1.96 -27.33 18.37
C ILE A 17 -0.85 -27.35 17.31
N GLN A 18 -0.02 -28.40 17.23
CA GLN A 18 1.06 -28.49 16.23
C GLN A 18 0.63 -29.01 14.84
N ALA A 19 -0.61 -29.48 14.68
CA ALA A 19 -1.12 -29.96 13.38
C ALA A 19 -1.77 -28.84 12.53
N ALA A 20 -1.93 -27.62 13.08
CA ALA A 20 -2.43 -26.47 12.34
C ALA A 20 -1.34 -25.71 11.58
N ASP A 21 -0.06 -26.06 11.76
CA ASP A 21 1.07 -25.30 11.23
C ASP A 21 1.59 -25.77 9.86
N ASN A 22 0.86 -26.63 9.14
CA ASN A 22 1.45 -27.24 7.94
C ASN A 22 0.51 -27.53 6.77
N ARG A 23 -0.41 -26.62 6.42
CA ARG A 23 -1.02 -26.61 5.05
C ARG A 23 -1.47 -25.22 4.59
N TYR A 24 -0.51 -24.34 4.28
CA TYR A 24 -0.65 -23.41 3.15
C TYR A 24 0.70 -23.32 2.42
N SER A 25 0.93 -24.30 1.54
CA SER A 25 1.79 -24.12 0.38
C SER A 25 1.09 -23.14 -0.56
N SER A 26 1.40 -21.85 -0.43
CA SER A 26 1.17 -20.88 -1.48
C SER A 26 2.45 -20.08 -1.66
N CYS A 27 3.12 -20.30 -2.79
CA CYS A 27 4.18 -19.46 -3.30
C CYS A 27 3.80 -17.99 -3.17
N HIS A 28 4.39 -17.24 -2.25
CA HIS A 28 4.59 -15.79 -2.38
C HIS A 28 5.61 -15.40 -1.31
N GLY A 29 6.69 -14.75 -1.77
CA GLY A 29 7.83 -14.38 -0.93
C GLY A 29 7.38 -13.64 0.33
N SER A 30 8.08 -13.91 1.42
CA SER A 30 8.06 -13.08 2.61
C SER A 30 8.45 -11.66 2.21
N ILE A 31 7.46 -10.81 1.96
CA ILE A 31 7.67 -9.38 1.79
C ILE A 31 8.06 -8.86 3.16
N SER A 32 9.36 -8.59 3.34
CA SER A 32 9.83 -7.75 4.43
C SER A 32 9.20 -6.37 4.26
N PHE A 33 8.19 -6.04 5.06
CA PHE A 33 7.61 -4.70 5.07
C PHE A 33 8.61 -3.73 5.70
N SER A 34 9.40 -3.06 4.85
CA SER A 34 10.14 -1.86 5.25
C SER A 34 9.13 -0.71 5.38
N PHE A 35 9.21 0.05 6.47
CA PHE A 35 8.23 1.05 6.92
C PHE A 35 8.11 2.33 6.05
N SER A 36 8.32 2.27 4.72
CA SER A 36 8.20 3.43 3.80
C SER A 36 6.89 3.51 3.02
N ASP A 37 6.06 2.46 3.05
CA ASP A 37 4.99 2.27 2.07
C ASP A 37 3.59 2.54 2.63
N THR A 38 3.48 2.98 3.89
CA THR A 38 2.21 3.34 4.53
C THR A 38 2.33 4.67 5.27
N LEU A 39 1.40 5.59 5.01
CA LEU A 39 1.19 6.79 5.81
C LEU A 39 -0.03 6.61 6.69
N THR A 40 0.11 6.98 7.96
CA THR A 40 -1.00 6.92 8.93
C THR A 40 -1.35 8.34 9.37
N ASP A 41 -2.59 8.74 9.11
CA ASP A 41 -3.13 10.00 9.62
C ASP A 41 -3.56 9.79 11.08
N THR A 42 -2.81 10.35 12.02
CA THR A 42 -3.05 10.19 13.46
C THR A 42 -4.32 10.87 13.95
N LEU A 43 -4.83 11.87 13.23
CA LEU A 43 -6.06 12.58 13.61
C LEU A 43 -7.30 11.77 13.23
N THR A 44 -7.28 11.16 12.03
CA THR A 44 -8.44 10.44 11.50
C THR A 44 -8.34 8.91 11.64
N GLY A 45 -7.17 8.39 11.96
CA GLY A 45 -6.87 6.96 11.99
C GLY A 45 -6.87 6.30 10.60
N LYS A 46 -6.83 7.09 9.52
CA LYS A 46 -6.80 6.58 8.14
C LYS A 46 -5.40 6.15 7.74
N TYR A 47 -5.33 5.17 6.87
CA TYR A 47 -4.09 4.65 6.30
C TYR A 47 -4.06 4.92 4.79
N TYR A 48 -2.88 5.25 4.27
CA TYR A 48 -2.63 5.43 2.84
C TYR A 48 -1.43 4.57 2.46
N VAL A 49 -1.65 3.55 1.64
CA VAL A 49 -0.66 2.50 1.38
C VAL A 49 -0.26 2.52 -0.09
N LEU A 50 1.04 2.55 -0.35
CA LEU A 50 1.65 2.36 -1.66
C LEU A 50 1.89 0.85 -1.91
N PHE A 51 1.16 0.28 -2.86
CA PHE A 51 1.35 -1.07 -3.35
C PHE A 51 2.41 -1.06 -4.45
N ARG A 52 3.70 -1.24 -4.09
CA ARG A 52 4.82 -1.09 -5.03
C ARG A 52 4.80 -2.04 -6.22
N SER A 53 4.27 -3.26 -6.07
CA SER A 53 4.11 -4.20 -7.19
C SER A 53 3.16 -3.68 -8.27
N GLU A 54 2.16 -2.90 -7.87
CA GLU A 54 1.13 -2.36 -8.75
C GLU A 54 1.36 -0.88 -9.07
N GLN A 55 2.27 -0.21 -8.35
CA GLN A 55 2.45 1.25 -8.34
C GLN A 55 1.14 2.00 -8.05
N ARG A 56 0.30 1.45 -7.16
CA ARG A 56 -1.01 2.02 -6.78
C ARG A 56 -1.02 2.50 -5.35
N ILE A 57 -1.84 3.51 -5.08
CA ILE A 57 -2.04 4.03 -3.73
C ILE A 57 -3.49 3.77 -3.32
N ARG A 58 -3.70 3.13 -2.17
CA ARG A 58 -5.03 2.86 -1.63
C ARG A 58 -5.19 3.52 -0.27
N ALA A 59 -6.39 4.02 0.01
CA ALA A 59 -6.76 4.54 1.32
C ALA A 59 -7.67 3.57 2.06
N PHE A 60 -7.47 3.49 3.37
CA PHE A 60 -8.25 2.65 4.27
C PHE A 60 -8.70 3.47 5.49
N ASP A 61 -9.85 3.12 6.04
CA ASP A 61 -10.26 3.63 7.35
C ASP A 61 -9.52 2.92 8.50
N ARG A 62 -9.82 3.34 9.73
CA ARG A 62 -9.23 2.78 10.95
C ARG A 62 -9.51 1.28 11.14
N GLN A 63 -10.52 0.74 10.46
CA GLN A 63 -10.92 -0.68 10.49
C GLN A 63 -10.40 -1.45 9.27
N HIS A 64 -9.46 -0.88 8.51
CA HIS A 64 -8.89 -1.45 7.29
C HIS A 64 -9.90 -1.65 6.15
N LYS A 65 -11.05 -0.97 6.18
CA LYS A 65 -11.98 -0.97 5.05
C LYS A 65 -11.46 -0.02 3.97
N GLY A 66 -11.45 -0.49 2.72
CA GLY A 66 -11.05 0.31 1.57
C GLY A 66 -11.98 1.52 1.37
N LEU A 67 -11.37 2.70 1.20
CA LEU A 67 -12.06 3.97 0.95
C LEU A 67 -11.98 4.34 -0.54
N TRP A 68 -10.77 4.35 -1.09
CA TRP A 68 -10.52 4.64 -2.50
C TRP A 68 -9.18 4.03 -2.94
N GLU A 69 -9.02 3.91 -4.24
CA GLU A 69 -7.80 3.49 -4.91
C GLU A 69 -7.48 4.46 -6.04
N THR A 70 -6.22 4.84 -6.13
CA THR A 70 -5.71 5.75 -7.15
C THR A 70 -4.60 5.07 -7.93
N ASP A 71 -4.68 5.17 -9.26
CA ASP A 71 -3.64 4.78 -10.21
C ASP A 71 -2.89 6.04 -10.66
N PRO A 72 -1.70 6.33 -10.10
CA PRO A 72 -0.97 7.56 -10.41
C PRO A 72 -0.43 7.61 -11.84
N TRP A 73 -0.29 6.47 -12.53
CA TRP A 73 0.10 6.45 -13.94
C TRP A 73 -0.96 7.06 -14.85
N LYS A 74 -2.25 6.84 -14.54
CA LYS A 74 -3.34 7.51 -15.26
C LYS A 74 -3.28 9.02 -15.09
N CYS A 75 -2.86 9.52 -13.93
CA CYS A 75 -2.66 10.95 -13.72
C CYS A 75 -1.50 11.49 -14.55
N LEU A 76 -0.39 10.74 -14.63
CA LEU A 76 0.77 11.10 -15.47
C LEU A 76 0.38 11.16 -16.96
N GLU A 77 -0.44 10.22 -17.42
CA GLU A 77 -0.99 10.21 -18.79
C GLU A 77 -1.85 11.44 -19.06
N LEU A 78 -2.83 11.71 -18.20
CA LEU A 78 -3.74 12.86 -18.35
C LEU A 78 -3.01 14.20 -18.27
N SER A 79 -1.90 14.27 -17.54
CA SER A 79 -1.04 15.47 -17.47
C SER A 79 -0.17 15.68 -18.72
N GLY A 80 -0.13 14.72 -19.64
CA GLY A 80 0.69 14.79 -20.86
C GLY A 80 2.19 14.53 -20.65
N ILE A 81 2.62 14.25 -19.41
CA ILE A 81 4.00 13.87 -19.09
C ILE A 81 4.31 12.47 -19.63
N LEU A 82 3.35 11.55 -19.50
CA LEU A 82 3.45 10.22 -20.08
C LEU A 82 2.85 10.25 -21.49
N LYS A 83 3.72 10.34 -22.50
CA LYS A 83 3.32 10.18 -23.90
C LYS A 83 3.23 8.69 -24.21
N TYR A 84 2.02 8.15 -24.36
CA TYR A 84 1.84 6.81 -24.89
C TYR A 84 2.38 6.76 -26.31
N SER A 85 3.59 6.22 -26.49
CA SER A 85 3.95 5.63 -27.77
C SER A 85 3.26 4.27 -27.81
N ASN A 86 2.47 4.00 -28.85
CA ASN A 86 1.71 2.76 -29.04
C ASN A 86 2.58 1.47 -29.09
N GLN A 87 3.87 1.57 -28.84
CA GLN A 87 4.79 0.44 -28.73
C GLN A 87 5.31 0.35 -27.31
N SER A 88 4.77 -0.64 -26.60
CA SER A 88 5.23 -1.14 -25.32
C SER A 88 4.97 -0.24 -24.10
N ARG A 89 4.42 -0.86 -23.04
CA ARG A 89 4.47 -0.36 -21.65
C ARG A 89 5.91 -0.35 -21.12
N THR A 90 6.91 -0.05 -21.95
CA THR A 90 8.28 0.27 -21.54
C THR A 90 8.32 1.73 -21.07
N ALA A 91 7.43 2.07 -20.15
CA ALA A 91 7.63 3.16 -19.20
C ALA A 91 8.50 2.65 -18.03
N ASP A 92 9.57 1.91 -18.35
CA ASP A 92 10.42 1.15 -17.43
C ASP A 92 11.27 2.04 -16.49
N SER A 93 10.95 3.33 -16.33
CA SER A 93 11.76 4.23 -15.50
C SER A 93 10.99 5.13 -14.55
N ILE A 94 9.66 5.23 -14.64
CA ILE A 94 8.87 6.07 -13.73
C ILE A 94 8.24 5.20 -12.64
N SER A 95 8.87 5.18 -11.48
CA SER A 95 8.37 4.52 -10.27
C SER A 95 8.07 5.56 -9.19
N ILE A 96 7.14 5.24 -8.30
CA ILE A 96 6.88 5.99 -7.09
C ILE A 96 7.99 5.67 -6.10
N ASN A 97 8.83 6.66 -5.80
CA ASN A 97 9.88 6.54 -4.82
C ASN A 97 9.31 6.63 -3.40
N GLN A 98 8.45 7.62 -3.19
CA GLN A 98 7.99 8.01 -1.86
C GLN A 98 6.57 8.57 -1.90
N ILE A 99 5.84 8.35 -0.81
CA ILE A 99 4.64 9.10 -0.46
C ILE A 99 4.86 9.85 0.87
N THR A 100 4.25 11.03 1.04
CA THR A 100 4.25 11.76 2.32
C THR A 100 2.98 12.61 2.45
N PHE A 101 2.69 13.12 3.64
CA PHE A 101 1.64 14.12 3.81
C PHE A 101 2.12 15.51 3.40
N GLY A 102 1.22 16.28 2.77
CA GLY A 102 1.47 17.66 2.42
C GLY A 102 0.18 18.48 2.37
N LYS A 103 0.33 19.80 2.38
CA LYS A 103 -0.70 20.75 1.97
C LYS A 103 -0.20 21.41 0.70
N THR A 104 -1.07 21.54 -0.30
CA THR A 104 -0.67 22.04 -1.62
C THR A 104 -1.62 23.13 -2.08
N ILE A 105 -1.06 24.24 -2.59
CA ILE A 105 -1.84 25.34 -3.18
C ILE A 105 -2.59 24.89 -4.44
N TYR A 106 -2.09 23.85 -5.12
CA TYR A 106 -2.66 23.32 -6.35
C TYR A 106 -3.96 22.54 -6.11
N MET A 107 -4.21 22.07 -4.87
CA MET A 107 -5.48 21.44 -4.49
C MET A 107 -6.29 22.33 -3.56
N ASP A 108 -6.32 23.65 -3.80
CA ASP A 108 -7.03 24.64 -2.97
C ASP A 108 -6.61 24.61 -1.47
N GLY A 109 -5.37 24.27 -1.17
CA GLY A 109 -4.89 24.13 0.21
C GLY A 109 -5.40 22.88 0.95
N LYS A 110 -6.05 21.95 0.25
CA LYS A 110 -6.50 20.67 0.83
C LYS A 110 -5.30 19.84 1.28
N GLU A 111 -5.54 19.00 2.28
CA GLU A 111 -4.55 18.02 2.72
C GLU A 111 -4.45 16.89 1.70
N ALA A 112 -3.22 16.58 1.30
CA ALA A 112 -2.94 15.63 0.25
C ALA A 112 -1.91 14.59 0.69
N VAL A 113 -1.96 13.44 0.01
CA VAL A 113 -0.84 12.51 -0.08
C VAL A 113 0.00 12.94 -1.27
N MET A 114 1.19 13.48 -0.99
CA MET A 114 2.16 13.85 -2.00
C MET A 114 2.86 12.59 -2.51
N ILE A 115 3.01 12.49 -3.83
CA ILE A 115 3.68 11.37 -4.51
C ILE A 115 4.96 11.91 -5.17
N TYR A 116 6.09 11.28 -4.89
CA TYR A 116 7.36 11.59 -5.54
C TYR A 116 7.76 10.45 -6.46
N PHE A 117 7.91 10.74 -7.74
CA PHE A 117 8.35 9.78 -8.74
C PHE A 117 9.85 9.89 -9.01
N SER A 118 10.46 8.82 -9.54
CA SER A 118 11.89 8.71 -9.88
C SER A 118 12.43 9.82 -10.79
N GLN A 119 11.62 10.33 -11.72
CA GLN A 119 12.03 11.36 -12.69
C GLN A 119 11.78 12.80 -12.20
N ARG A 120 11.86 13.06 -10.89
CA ARG A 120 11.59 14.38 -10.27
C ARG A 120 10.19 14.93 -10.58
N ILE A 121 9.25 14.04 -10.88
CA ILE A 121 7.84 14.38 -11.04
C ILE A 121 7.20 14.34 -9.65
N VAL A 122 6.32 15.30 -9.38
CA VAL A 122 5.57 15.37 -8.12
C VAL A 122 4.09 15.36 -8.41
N GLY A 123 3.37 14.44 -7.78
CA GLY A 123 1.91 14.39 -7.79
C GLY A 123 1.33 14.64 -6.41
N ALA A 124 0.02 14.87 -6.37
CA ALA A 124 -0.76 14.95 -5.14
C ALA A 124 -2.06 14.18 -5.29
N ILE A 125 -2.48 13.52 -4.21
CA ILE A 125 -3.78 12.85 -4.10
C ILE A 125 -4.57 13.49 -2.97
N ASP A 126 -5.78 13.96 -3.24
CA ASP A 126 -6.69 14.44 -2.21
C ASP A 126 -7.03 13.30 -1.25
N LYS A 127 -6.73 13.49 0.03
CA LYS A 127 -6.96 12.51 1.10
C LYS A 127 -8.43 12.07 1.20
N LYS A 128 -9.38 12.90 0.78
CA LYS A 128 -10.82 12.61 0.87
C LYS A 128 -11.33 11.81 -0.32
N SER A 129 -11.04 12.27 -1.55
CA SER A 129 -11.63 11.71 -2.76
C SER A 129 -10.77 10.69 -3.50
N GLY A 130 -9.46 10.64 -3.25
CA GLY A 130 -8.53 9.88 -4.09
C GLY A 130 -8.27 10.53 -5.45
N HIS A 131 -8.80 11.73 -5.70
CA HIS A 131 -8.50 12.49 -6.91
C HIS A 131 -7.02 12.85 -6.94
N CYS A 132 -6.41 12.69 -8.10
CA CYS A 132 -4.97 12.76 -8.28
C CYS A 132 -4.61 13.72 -9.40
N GLU A 133 -3.60 14.53 -9.12
CA GLU A 133 -3.12 15.59 -10.01
C GLU A 133 -1.60 15.61 -10.02
N ILE A 134 -1.01 15.95 -11.17
CA ILE A 134 0.42 16.14 -11.28
C ILE A 134 0.74 17.62 -11.13
N LEU A 135 1.58 17.94 -10.14
CA LEU A 135 1.90 19.32 -9.78
C LEU A 135 3.02 19.91 -10.64
N GLY A 136 3.87 19.05 -11.19
CA GLY A 136 4.94 19.47 -12.08
C GLY A 136 6.08 18.46 -12.16
N GLN A 137 7.06 18.82 -12.99
CA GLN A 137 8.32 18.13 -13.18
C GLN A 137 9.45 19.14 -12.96
N ASN A 138 10.40 18.82 -12.07
CA ASN A 138 11.58 19.65 -11.81
C ASN A 138 12.78 19.25 -12.69
#